data_AF-Q3IMY5-F1
#
_entry.id   AF-Q3IMY5-F1
#
_cell.length_a   1.000
_cell.length_b   1.000
_cell.length_c   1.000
_cell.angle_alpha   90.00
_cell.angle_beta   90.00
_cell.angle_gamma   90.00
#
_symmetry.space_group_name_H-M   'P 1'
#
loop_
_entity.id
_entity.type
_entity.pdbx_description
1 polymer ?
#
loop_
_entity_poly.entity_id
_entity_poly.type
_entity_poly.pdbx_seq_one_letter_code
_entity_poly.pdbx_strand_id
1 'polypeptide(L)'
;MGRRILGQRRGRGTSTFRAPSHRYKADLSHRNVEESDLVTGEVVDIEHDPARSAPLADVQFDDGDRRLVLAPEGVTVGDEIQIGVSAEIAPGNTMPLAEIPEGVPVCNVERQPGDGGKFARASGVSATLLTHDRNAAVVQLPSGEMRRLSPECRATIGVVAGGGRTEKPFVKAGNKHHKMKSRGGKWPRVRGVAMNAVDHPFGGGGRQHPGKPKSVSRDTPPGRKVGDIASKRTGRGGKGGQE
;
A
#
# COMPACT_ATOMS: atom_id res chain seq x y z
N MET A 1 10.02 26.56 27.37
CA MET A 1 9.59 25.16 27.21
C MET A 1 8.72 25.07 25.95
N GLY A 2 9.04 24.20 24.98
CA GLY A 2 8.30 24.08 23.71
C GLY A 2 7.03 23.22 23.82
N ARG A 3 6.22 23.18 22.76
CA ARG A 3 5.08 22.27 22.63
C ARG A 3 5.46 21.04 21.80
N ARG A 4 4.77 19.92 22.03
CA ARG A 4 4.93 18.72 21.20
C ARG A 4 4.43 18.98 19.78
N ILE A 5 5.28 18.63 18.80
CA ILE A 5 5.00 18.82 17.37
C ILE A 5 3.86 17.91 16.90
N LEU A 6 3.28 18.23 15.73
CA LEU A 6 2.19 17.45 15.14
C LEU A 6 2.52 15.94 15.01
N GLY A 7 3.76 15.62 14.62
CA GLY A 7 4.23 14.23 14.50
C GLY A 7 4.12 13.43 15.80
N GLN A 8 4.41 14.05 16.95
CA GLN A 8 4.26 13.41 18.26
C GLN A 8 2.80 13.24 18.68
N ARG A 9 1.91 14.14 18.21
CA ARG A 9 0.46 14.02 18.47
C ARG A 9 -0.17 12.86 17.70
N ARG A 10 0.35 12.53 16.51
CA ARG A 10 -0.13 11.40 15.69
C ARG A 10 -0.08 10.08 16.45
N GLY A 11 1.00 9.82 17.18
CA GLY A 11 1.19 8.58 17.94
C GLY A 11 0.22 8.38 19.11
N ARG A 12 -0.50 9.44 19.54
CA ARG A 12 -1.53 9.32 20.59
C ARG A 12 -2.82 8.63 20.11
N GLY A 13 -2.99 8.40 18.80
CA GLY A 13 -4.16 7.71 18.28
C GLY A 13 -5.49 8.43 18.52
N THR A 14 -5.49 9.75 18.71
CA THR A 14 -6.74 10.50 18.89
C THR A 14 -7.59 10.44 17.61
N SER A 15 -8.90 10.69 17.75
CA SER A 15 -9.86 10.60 16.62
C SER A 15 -9.39 11.35 15.36
N THR A 16 -8.77 12.53 15.54
CA THR A 16 -8.20 13.34 14.44
C THR A 16 -7.16 12.65 13.57
N PHE A 17 -6.46 11.64 14.09
CA PHE A 17 -5.39 10.92 13.38
C PHE A 17 -5.76 9.48 13.03
N ARG A 18 -6.85 8.94 13.60
CA ARG A 18 -7.32 7.58 13.30
C ARG A 18 -7.95 7.53 11.92
N ALA A 19 -7.81 6.37 11.27
CA ALA A 19 -8.60 6.05 10.09
C ALA A 19 -10.07 5.89 10.48
N PRO A 20 -11.02 6.22 9.58
CA PRO A 20 -12.44 5.99 9.82
C PRO A 20 -12.79 4.51 9.63
N SER A 21 -12.22 3.64 10.47
CA SER A 21 -12.30 2.17 10.35
C SER A 21 -13.73 1.63 10.34
N HIS A 22 -14.66 2.27 11.05
CA HIS A 22 -16.09 1.94 11.05
C HIS A 22 -16.78 2.12 9.69
N ARG A 23 -16.12 2.72 8.69
CA ARG A 23 -16.60 2.86 7.30
C ARG A 23 -15.81 2.02 6.30
N TYR A 24 -14.79 1.29 6.76
CA TYR A 24 -14.05 0.37 5.90
C TYR A 24 -14.79 -0.95 5.83
N LYS A 25 -14.69 -1.64 4.69
CA LYS A 25 -15.53 -2.80 4.38
C LYS A 25 -14.96 -4.09 4.99
N ALA A 26 -13.80 -4.52 4.53
CA ALA A 26 -13.18 -5.78 4.94
C ALA A 26 -11.64 -5.65 4.94
N ASP A 27 -10.98 -6.57 5.66
CA ASP A 27 -9.56 -6.82 5.43
C ASP A 27 -9.43 -7.79 4.26
N LEU A 28 -8.72 -7.37 3.22
CA LEU A 28 -8.60 -8.11 1.96
C LEU A 28 -7.44 -9.10 2.05
N SER A 29 -7.50 -9.98 3.05
CA SER A 29 -6.55 -11.07 3.22
C SER A 29 -6.92 -12.26 2.36
N HIS A 30 -5.93 -12.96 1.82
CA HIS A 30 -6.15 -14.25 1.17
C HIS A 30 -6.93 -15.20 2.09
N ARG A 31 -7.85 -15.96 1.50
CA ARG A 31 -8.60 -16.99 2.21
C ARG A 31 -7.66 -18.11 2.66
N ASN A 32 -7.82 -18.60 3.88
CA ASN A 32 -7.13 -19.81 4.32
C ASN A 32 -7.78 -21.04 3.68
N VAL A 33 -6.94 -21.94 3.22
CA VAL A 33 -7.36 -23.17 2.54
C VAL A 33 -6.96 -24.31 3.49
N GLU A 34 -7.93 -24.90 4.19
CA GLU A 34 -7.65 -25.83 5.30
C GLU A 34 -7.76 -27.32 4.92
N GLU A 35 -8.50 -27.68 3.85
CA GLU A 35 -8.84 -29.09 3.57
C GLU A 35 -8.76 -29.52 2.10
N SER A 36 -8.80 -28.59 1.15
CA SER A 36 -8.78 -28.89 -0.29
C SER A 36 -7.63 -28.16 -0.98
N ASP A 37 -6.90 -28.80 -1.90
CA ASP A 37 -5.82 -28.12 -2.64
C ASP A 37 -6.31 -26.96 -3.52
N LEU A 38 -7.62 -26.89 -3.74
CA LEU A 38 -8.32 -25.93 -4.56
C LEU A 38 -9.63 -25.50 -3.90
N VAL A 39 -9.89 -24.20 -3.90
CA VAL A 39 -11.17 -23.60 -3.54
C VAL A 39 -11.59 -22.69 -4.68
N THR A 40 -12.81 -22.86 -5.14
CA THR A 40 -13.39 -22.09 -6.25
C THR A 40 -14.52 -21.18 -5.75
N GLY A 41 -14.72 -20.05 -6.42
CA GLY A 41 -15.83 -19.15 -6.15
C GLY A 41 -16.16 -18.25 -7.34
N GLU A 42 -17.38 -17.75 -7.39
CA GLU A 42 -17.89 -16.87 -8.44
C GLU A 42 -17.89 -15.41 -7.97
N VAL A 43 -17.50 -14.49 -8.86
CA VAL A 43 -17.59 -13.04 -8.60
C VAL A 43 -19.04 -12.59 -8.72
N VAL A 44 -19.65 -12.20 -7.59
CA VAL A 44 -21.05 -11.78 -7.50
C VAL A 44 -21.22 -10.29 -7.80
N ASP A 45 -20.28 -9.44 -7.37
CA ASP A 45 -20.36 -7.99 -7.57
C ASP A 45 -18.97 -7.33 -7.54
N ILE A 46 -18.87 -6.11 -8.09
CA ILE A 46 -17.67 -5.27 -8.05
C ILE A 46 -17.96 -4.00 -7.27
N GLU A 47 -17.31 -3.86 -6.12
CA GLU A 47 -17.60 -2.78 -5.18
C GLU A 47 -16.45 -1.77 -5.03
N HIS A 48 -16.77 -0.52 -4.68
CA HIS A 48 -15.75 0.46 -4.31
C HIS A 48 -15.16 0.18 -2.91
N ASP A 49 -13.83 0.18 -2.76
CA ASP A 49 -13.15 0.21 -1.46
C ASP A 49 -12.91 1.65 -0.97
N PRO A 50 -13.58 2.10 0.11
CA PRO A 50 -13.33 3.41 0.70
C PRO A 50 -11.90 3.60 1.22
N ALA A 51 -11.24 2.53 1.68
CA ALA A 51 -9.90 2.56 2.29
C ALA A 51 -8.78 2.70 1.26
N ARG A 52 -8.94 2.10 0.07
CA ARG A 52 -7.92 2.10 -1.00
C ARG A 52 -8.25 3.07 -2.13
N SER A 53 -9.52 3.43 -2.32
CA SER A 53 -10.02 4.12 -3.51
C SER A 53 -9.74 3.34 -4.79
N ALA A 54 -9.97 2.04 -4.73
CA ALA A 54 -9.82 1.06 -5.80
C ALA A 54 -11.02 0.09 -5.72
N PRO A 55 -11.36 -0.65 -6.79
CA PRO A 55 -12.42 -1.65 -6.73
C PRO A 55 -12.00 -2.89 -5.93
N LEU A 56 -13.01 -3.63 -5.48
CA LEU A 56 -12.98 -4.96 -4.84
C LEU A 56 -13.89 -5.87 -5.64
N ALA A 57 -13.61 -7.16 -5.59
CA ALA A 57 -14.55 -8.18 -6.06
C ALA A 57 -15.21 -8.81 -4.83
N ASP A 58 -16.53 -8.95 -4.86
CA ASP A 58 -17.29 -9.75 -3.91
C ASP A 58 -17.40 -11.17 -4.48
N VAL A 59 -16.79 -12.14 -3.80
CA VAL A 59 -16.67 -13.51 -4.27
C VAL A 59 -17.46 -14.42 -3.34
N GLN A 60 -18.36 -15.20 -3.93
CA GLN A 60 -19.08 -16.28 -3.27
C GLN A 60 -18.38 -17.59 -3.59
N PHE A 61 -17.78 -18.20 -2.57
CA PHE A 61 -17.13 -19.49 -2.71
C PHE A 61 -18.12 -20.65 -2.59
N ASP A 62 -17.73 -21.80 -3.13
CA ASP A 62 -18.57 -23.02 -3.21
C ASP A 62 -18.98 -23.58 -1.84
N ASP A 63 -18.18 -23.33 -0.79
CA ASP A 63 -18.49 -23.71 0.58
C ASP A 63 -19.50 -22.78 1.27
N GLY A 64 -20.02 -21.79 0.54
CA GLY A 64 -20.96 -20.80 1.06
C GLY A 64 -20.30 -19.58 1.70
N ASP A 65 -18.97 -19.54 1.83
CA ASP A 65 -18.27 -18.37 2.33
C ASP A 65 -18.30 -17.22 1.31
N ARG A 66 -18.70 -16.02 1.74
CA ARG A 66 -18.75 -14.82 0.90
C ARG A 66 -17.80 -13.77 1.46
N ARG A 67 -16.88 -13.29 0.62
CA ARG A 67 -15.89 -12.29 1.05
C ARG A 67 -15.48 -11.34 -0.06
N LEU A 68 -15.11 -10.15 0.37
CA LEU A 68 -14.47 -9.15 -0.48
C LEU A 68 -13.00 -9.49 -0.66
N VAL A 69 -12.57 -9.65 -1.90
CA VAL A 69 -11.19 -9.91 -2.29
C VAL A 69 -10.58 -8.71 -3.02
N LEU A 70 -9.24 -8.70 -3.09
CA LEU A 70 -8.52 -7.68 -3.82
C LEU A 70 -8.57 -8.00 -5.32
N ALA A 71 -9.41 -7.26 -6.06
CA ALA A 71 -9.60 -7.46 -7.49
C ALA A 71 -8.36 -7.03 -8.31
N PRO A 72 -7.79 -7.94 -9.11
CA PRO A 72 -6.96 -7.57 -10.25
C PRO A 72 -7.77 -6.89 -11.34
N GLU A 73 -7.08 -6.22 -12.25
CA GLU A 73 -7.66 -5.68 -13.47
C GLU A 73 -8.16 -6.82 -14.37
N GLY A 74 -9.36 -6.65 -14.94
CA GLY A 74 -9.97 -7.62 -15.84
C GLY A 74 -11.03 -8.52 -15.20
N VAL A 75 -11.14 -8.58 -13.88
CA VAL A 75 -12.18 -9.37 -13.19
C VAL A 75 -13.57 -8.73 -13.38
N THR A 76 -14.52 -9.53 -13.81
CA THR A 76 -15.92 -9.17 -14.07
C THR A 76 -16.90 -10.06 -13.27
N VAL A 77 -18.16 -9.66 -13.21
CA VAL A 77 -19.21 -10.43 -12.53
C VAL A 77 -19.49 -11.72 -13.31
N GLY A 78 -19.53 -12.86 -12.62
CA GLY A 78 -19.66 -14.19 -13.20
C GLY A 78 -18.34 -14.90 -13.48
N ASP A 79 -17.20 -14.23 -13.33
CA ASP A 79 -15.89 -14.88 -13.46
C ASP A 79 -15.64 -15.84 -12.28
N GLU A 80 -15.04 -16.98 -12.58
CA GLU A 80 -14.60 -17.96 -11.59
C GLU A 80 -13.21 -17.60 -11.07
N ILE A 81 -13.06 -17.54 -9.74
CA ILE A 81 -11.81 -17.29 -9.03
C ILE A 81 -11.41 -18.53 -8.25
N GLN A 82 -10.20 -18.99 -8.48
CA GLN A 82 -9.62 -20.15 -7.84
C GLN A 82 -8.51 -19.76 -6.85
N ILE A 83 -8.49 -20.41 -5.69
CA ILE A 83 -7.47 -20.26 -4.65
C ILE A 83 -6.92 -21.64 -4.30
N GLY A 84 -5.63 -21.86 -4.53
CA GLY A 84 -5.06 -23.19 -4.32
C GLY A 84 -3.68 -23.40 -4.93
N VAL A 85 -3.08 -24.55 -4.64
CA VAL A 85 -1.83 -25.00 -5.29
C VAL A 85 -2.13 -25.43 -6.72
N SER A 86 -3.28 -26.07 -6.95
CA SER A 86 -3.73 -26.56 -8.26
C SER A 86 -4.61 -25.57 -9.03
N ALA A 87 -4.64 -24.30 -8.63
CA ALA A 87 -5.41 -23.28 -9.32
C ALA A 87 -4.88 -23.03 -10.74
N GLU A 88 -5.75 -22.66 -11.68
CA GLU A 88 -5.34 -22.31 -13.03
C GLU A 88 -4.53 -21.00 -13.04
N ILE A 89 -3.55 -20.89 -13.94
CA ILE A 89 -2.76 -19.67 -14.13
C ILE A 89 -3.59 -18.66 -14.93
N ALA A 90 -4.55 -18.03 -14.26
CA ALA A 90 -5.44 -17.03 -14.83
C ALA A 90 -5.49 -15.76 -13.95
N PRO A 91 -5.70 -14.56 -14.54
CA PRO A 91 -5.86 -13.32 -13.77
C PRO A 91 -7.00 -13.44 -12.74
N GLY A 92 -6.75 -13.07 -11.48
CA GLY A 92 -7.72 -13.24 -10.39
C GLY A 92 -7.42 -14.42 -9.47
N ASN A 93 -6.79 -15.48 -9.99
CA ASN A 93 -6.49 -16.67 -9.20
C ASN A 93 -5.34 -16.44 -8.23
N THR A 94 -5.42 -17.09 -7.07
CA THR A 94 -4.43 -16.97 -6.00
C THR A 94 -3.77 -18.31 -5.72
N MET A 95 -2.44 -18.35 -5.84
CA MET A 95 -1.66 -19.58 -5.68
C MET A 95 -0.29 -19.26 -5.04
N PRO A 96 0.44 -20.28 -4.53
CA PRO A 96 1.81 -20.10 -4.06
C PRO A 96 2.72 -19.57 -5.17
N LEU A 97 3.71 -18.76 -4.82
CA LEU A 97 4.70 -18.25 -5.78
C LEU A 97 5.41 -19.39 -6.52
N ALA A 98 5.58 -20.57 -5.89
CA ALA A 98 6.15 -21.76 -6.51
C ALA A 98 5.41 -22.20 -7.80
N GLU A 99 4.09 -22.03 -7.86
CA GLU A 99 3.24 -22.51 -8.96
C GLU A 99 3.03 -21.45 -10.05
N ILE A 100 3.31 -20.18 -9.76
CA ILE A 100 3.18 -19.08 -10.72
C ILE A 100 4.39 -19.10 -11.67
N PRO A 101 4.24 -19.04 -13.00
CA PRO A 101 5.39 -18.95 -13.90
C PRO A 101 6.22 -17.68 -13.72
N GLU A 102 7.53 -17.77 -13.99
CA GLU A 102 8.41 -16.60 -14.04
C GLU A 102 7.92 -15.57 -15.08
N GLY A 103 8.12 -14.28 -14.78
CA GLY A 103 7.70 -13.16 -15.63
C GLY A 103 6.24 -12.74 -15.46
N VAL A 104 5.41 -13.52 -14.77
CA VAL A 104 3.98 -13.19 -14.57
C VAL A 104 3.84 -12.03 -13.58
N PRO A 105 3.01 -11.01 -13.91
CA PRO A 105 2.66 -9.95 -12.97
C PRO A 105 1.73 -10.51 -11.89
N VAL A 106 2.04 -10.21 -10.63
CA VAL A 106 1.28 -10.65 -9.46
C VAL A 106 0.96 -9.49 -8.54
N CYS A 107 -0.07 -9.63 -7.73
CA CYS A 107 -0.49 -8.66 -6.73
C CYS A 107 -0.84 -9.33 -5.40
N ASN A 108 -1.03 -8.51 -4.36
CA ASN A 108 -1.33 -8.96 -3.00
C ASN A 108 -0.36 -10.03 -2.45
N VAL A 109 0.94 -9.90 -2.73
CA VAL A 109 1.95 -10.91 -2.37
C VAL A 109 2.15 -10.99 -0.85
N GLU A 110 2.14 -12.19 -0.30
CA GLU A 110 2.43 -12.47 1.11
C GLU A 110 3.89 -12.14 1.48
N ARG A 111 4.13 -11.67 2.70
CA ARG A 111 5.50 -11.51 3.23
C ARG A 111 5.99 -12.79 3.88
N GLN A 112 5.10 -13.48 4.58
CA GLN A 112 5.29 -14.81 5.15
C GLN A 112 4.10 -15.66 4.72
N PRO A 113 4.30 -16.97 4.46
CA PRO A 113 3.20 -17.86 4.08
C PRO A 113 2.04 -17.73 5.06
N GLY A 114 0.84 -17.50 4.54
CA GLY A 114 -0.40 -17.38 5.34
C GLY A 114 -0.68 -16.00 5.94
N ASP A 115 0.14 -14.98 5.70
CA ASP A 115 -0.10 -13.63 6.26
C ASP A 115 -1.20 -12.83 5.53
N GLY A 116 -1.77 -13.38 4.46
CA GLY A 116 -2.91 -12.85 3.73
C GLY A 116 -2.58 -11.76 2.69
N GLY A 117 -1.31 -11.42 2.50
CA GLY A 117 -0.89 -10.49 1.45
C GLY A 117 -0.55 -9.10 1.99
N LYS A 118 0.66 -8.63 1.68
CA LYS A 118 1.23 -7.37 2.18
C LYS A 118 1.74 -6.46 1.08
N PHE A 119 2.30 -7.02 0.00
CA PHE A 119 2.89 -6.23 -1.09
C PHE A 119 1.94 -6.06 -2.26
N ALA A 120 2.19 -5.04 -3.08
CA ALA A 120 1.44 -4.76 -4.31
C ALA A 120 -0.09 -4.78 -4.13
N ARG A 121 -0.61 -3.98 -3.18
CA ARG A 121 -2.07 -3.84 -2.90
C ARG A 121 -2.67 -2.50 -3.33
N ALA A 122 -1.85 -1.55 -3.77
CA ALA A 122 -2.30 -0.22 -4.16
C ALA A 122 -2.93 -0.24 -5.57
N SER A 123 -3.72 0.76 -5.93
CA SER A 123 -4.34 0.88 -7.25
C SER A 123 -3.30 0.85 -8.38
N GLY A 124 -3.42 -0.06 -9.35
CA GLY A 124 -2.57 -0.12 -10.54
C GLY A 124 -1.15 -0.62 -10.33
N VAL A 125 -0.82 -1.19 -9.16
CA VAL A 125 0.52 -1.75 -8.94
C VAL A 125 0.52 -3.26 -9.07
N SER A 126 1.64 -3.81 -9.49
CA SER A 126 1.96 -5.23 -9.48
C SER A 126 3.38 -5.42 -8.96
N ALA A 127 3.69 -6.64 -8.58
CA ALA A 127 5.03 -7.14 -8.45
C ALA A 127 5.29 -8.13 -9.59
N THR A 128 6.54 -8.32 -9.97
CA THR A 128 6.90 -9.27 -11.02
C THR A 128 7.67 -10.42 -10.38
N LEU A 129 7.22 -11.65 -10.59
CA LEU A 129 7.97 -12.84 -10.19
C LEU A 129 9.10 -13.06 -11.19
N LEU A 130 10.34 -13.11 -10.72
CA LEU A 130 11.52 -13.12 -11.61
C LEU A 130 12.29 -14.43 -11.59
N THR A 131 12.38 -15.10 -10.44
CA THR A 131 13.19 -16.32 -10.31
C THR A 131 12.57 -17.25 -9.30
N HIS A 132 12.47 -18.52 -9.68
CA HIS A 132 12.13 -19.62 -8.78
C HIS A 132 13.38 -20.34 -8.31
N ASP A 133 13.43 -20.57 -7.01
CA ASP A 133 14.37 -21.49 -6.38
C ASP A 133 13.60 -22.31 -5.35
N ARG A 134 14.09 -23.51 -5.04
CA ARG A 134 13.49 -24.39 -4.03
C ARG A 134 13.39 -23.72 -2.66
N ASN A 135 14.32 -22.83 -2.36
CA ASN A 135 14.42 -22.16 -1.06
C ASN A 135 13.81 -20.74 -1.06
N ALA A 136 13.69 -20.09 -2.22
CA ALA A 136 13.26 -18.70 -2.29
C ALA A 136 12.72 -18.33 -3.68
N ALA A 137 11.62 -17.59 -3.71
CA ALA A 137 11.16 -16.88 -4.90
C ALA A 137 11.69 -15.44 -4.87
N VAL A 138 12.22 -14.95 -6.00
CA VAL A 138 12.65 -13.55 -6.14
C VAL A 138 11.55 -12.75 -6.82
N VAL A 139 11.03 -11.75 -6.11
CA VAL A 139 9.95 -10.89 -6.58
C VAL A 139 10.44 -9.44 -6.65
N GLN A 140 10.24 -8.79 -7.79
CA GLN A 140 10.44 -7.35 -7.93
C GLN A 140 9.21 -6.60 -7.48
N LEU A 141 9.35 -5.80 -6.43
CA LEU A 141 8.26 -4.98 -5.87
C LEU A 141 7.99 -3.74 -6.74
N PRO A 142 6.82 -3.08 -6.58
CA PRO A 142 6.52 -1.81 -7.28
C PRO A 142 7.54 -0.68 -7.05
N SER A 143 8.35 -0.76 -5.98
CA SER A 143 9.44 0.17 -5.71
C SER A 143 10.70 -0.06 -6.56
N GLY A 144 10.75 -1.15 -7.33
CA GLY A 144 11.96 -1.65 -8.00
C GLY A 144 12.87 -2.49 -7.09
N GLU A 145 12.51 -2.64 -5.81
CA GLU A 145 13.27 -3.47 -4.86
C GLU A 145 13.10 -4.95 -5.17
N MET A 146 14.22 -5.66 -5.27
CA MET A 146 14.27 -7.11 -5.41
C MET A 146 14.16 -7.76 -4.05
N ARG A 147 13.14 -8.60 -3.85
CA ARG A 147 12.86 -9.21 -2.55
C ARG A 147 12.82 -10.73 -2.66
N ARG A 148 13.57 -11.39 -1.77
CA ARG A 148 13.51 -12.85 -1.58
C ARG A 148 12.36 -13.18 -0.64
N LEU A 149 11.45 -14.04 -1.07
CA LEU A 149 10.28 -14.51 -0.33
C LEU A 149 10.26 -16.05 -0.32
N SER A 150 9.49 -16.66 0.60
CA SER A 150 9.26 -18.11 0.55
C SER A 150 8.51 -18.47 -0.74
N PRO A 151 8.84 -19.57 -1.43
CA PRO A 151 8.03 -20.07 -2.55
C PRO A 151 6.59 -20.41 -2.14
N GLU A 152 6.36 -20.70 -0.85
CA GLU A 152 5.04 -20.96 -0.27
C GLU A 152 4.20 -19.69 -0.03
N CYS A 153 4.80 -18.50 -0.13
CA CYS A 153 4.03 -17.25 -0.07
C CYS A 153 3.03 -17.22 -1.21
N ARG A 154 1.78 -16.84 -0.93
CA ARG A 154 0.73 -16.74 -1.95
C ARG A 154 0.70 -15.38 -2.62
N ALA A 155 0.27 -15.36 -3.87
CA ALA A 155 0.02 -14.15 -4.63
C ALA A 155 -1.17 -14.33 -5.57
N THR A 156 -1.83 -13.22 -5.91
CA THR A 156 -2.90 -13.20 -6.91
C THR A 156 -2.32 -12.83 -8.26
N ILE A 157 -2.65 -13.57 -9.31
CA ILE A 157 -2.17 -13.29 -10.67
C ILE A 157 -2.85 -12.02 -11.20
N GLY A 158 -2.07 -11.12 -11.79
CA GLY A 158 -2.51 -9.88 -12.41
C GLY A 158 -2.05 -8.61 -11.69
N VAL A 159 -2.46 -7.47 -12.25
CA VAL A 159 -2.18 -6.13 -11.72
C VAL A 159 -3.38 -5.66 -10.90
N VAL A 160 -3.16 -4.97 -9.78
CA VAL A 160 -4.30 -4.45 -8.99
C VAL A 160 -5.14 -3.47 -9.81
N ALA A 161 -6.45 -3.65 -9.82
CA ALA A 161 -7.37 -2.77 -10.54
C ALA A 161 -7.31 -1.29 -10.11
N GLY A 162 -7.79 -0.41 -10.99
CA GLY A 162 -7.79 1.04 -10.78
C GLY A 162 -6.47 1.73 -11.16
N GLY A 163 -5.78 1.20 -12.18
CA GLY A 163 -4.64 1.85 -12.84
C GLY A 163 -4.92 3.30 -13.26
N GLY A 164 -3.87 4.11 -13.43
CA GLY A 164 -3.99 5.50 -13.87
C GLY A 164 -4.62 6.49 -12.87
N ARG A 165 -5.12 6.04 -11.71
CA ARG A 165 -5.78 6.90 -10.71
C ARG A 165 -4.94 8.12 -10.27
N THR A 166 -3.62 8.03 -10.35
CA THR A 166 -2.71 9.13 -9.95
C THR A 166 -2.39 10.12 -11.06
N GLU A 167 -2.72 9.81 -12.31
CA GLU A 167 -2.43 10.65 -13.47
C GLU A 167 -3.33 11.89 -13.50
N LYS A 168 -4.60 11.74 -13.12
CA LYS A 168 -5.54 12.85 -13.04
C LYS A 168 -5.21 13.77 -11.83
N PRO A 169 -4.94 15.07 -12.04
CA PRO A 169 -4.71 15.99 -10.94
C PRO A 169 -5.98 16.22 -10.12
N PHE A 170 -5.84 16.55 -8.84
CA PHE A 170 -7.00 16.85 -7.97
C PHE A 170 -7.72 18.15 -8.36
N VAL A 171 -7.02 19.10 -8.99
CA VAL A 171 -7.48 20.45 -9.39
C VAL A 171 -7.87 21.35 -8.22
N LYS A 172 -8.84 20.95 -7.38
CA LYS A 172 -9.37 21.75 -6.26
C LYS A 172 -9.08 21.13 -4.90
N ALA A 173 -8.92 21.99 -3.88
CA ALA A 173 -8.72 21.58 -2.49
C ALA A 173 -9.89 20.71 -1.95
N GLY A 174 -11.12 20.96 -2.40
CA GLY A 174 -12.29 20.15 -2.05
C GLY A 174 -12.15 18.67 -2.44
N ASN A 175 -11.60 18.37 -3.61
CA ASN A 175 -11.38 16.98 -4.03
C ASN A 175 -10.37 16.28 -3.11
N LYS A 176 -9.32 16.99 -2.69
CA LYS A 176 -8.34 16.47 -1.74
C LYS A 176 -8.97 16.27 -0.35
N HIS A 177 -9.83 17.18 0.09
CA HIS A 177 -10.56 17.09 1.36
C HIS A 177 -11.39 15.81 1.45
N HIS A 178 -12.20 15.51 0.42
CA HIS A 178 -13.02 14.29 0.41
C HIS A 178 -12.18 13.01 0.46
N LYS A 179 -11.06 12.95 -0.29
CA LYS A 179 -10.11 11.83 -0.20
C LYS A 179 -9.47 11.71 1.20
N MET A 180 -9.11 12.83 1.82
CA MET A 180 -8.46 12.78 3.13
C MET A 180 -9.43 12.41 4.26
N LYS A 181 -10.73 12.71 4.12
CA LYS A 181 -11.78 12.26 5.04
C LYS A 181 -11.90 10.73 5.12
N SER A 182 -11.52 9.99 4.08
CA SER A 182 -11.53 8.52 4.06
C SER A 182 -10.18 7.90 4.44
N ARG A 183 -9.26 8.66 5.06
CA ARG A 183 -7.91 8.20 5.44
C ARG A 183 -7.56 8.61 6.87
N GLY A 184 -6.66 7.85 7.50
CA GLY A 184 -6.11 8.16 8.83
C GLY A 184 -5.02 9.22 8.78
N GLY A 185 -5.38 10.48 8.49
CA GLY A 185 -4.39 11.54 8.39
C GLY A 185 -4.96 12.94 8.54
N LYS A 186 -4.21 13.82 9.22
CA LYS A 186 -4.56 15.24 9.33
C LYS A 186 -4.27 15.97 8.01
N TRP A 187 -5.30 16.60 7.47
CA TRP A 187 -5.24 17.53 6.35
C TRP A 187 -6.17 18.72 6.64
N PRO A 188 -5.86 19.96 6.18
CA PRO A 188 -4.67 20.38 5.44
C PRO A 188 -3.38 20.34 6.28
N ARG A 189 -2.22 20.48 5.61
CA ARG A 189 -0.90 20.46 6.27
C ARG A 189 -0.33 21.88 6.32
N VAL A 190 -0.12 22.41 7.53
CA VAL A 190 0.56 23.69 7.75
C VAL A 190 2.08 23.47 7.66
N ARG A 191 2.78 24.32 6.91
CA ARG A 191 4.26 24.28 6.82
C ARG A 191 4.85 24.58 8.19
N GLY A 192 5.81 23.79 8.65
CA GLY A 192 6.47 24.01 9.95
C GLY A 192 7.13 25.38 10.10
N VAL A 193 7.55 25.98 8.98
CA VAL A 193 8.16 27.33 8.91
C VAL A 193 7.14 28.45 9.12
N ALA A 194 5.85 28.16 8.96
CA ALA A 194 4.75 29.11 9.20
C ALA A 194 4.19 29.01 10.63
N MET A 195 4.80 28.19 11.48
CA MET A 195 4.41 28.03 12.89
C MET A 195 5.28 28.90 13.79
N ASN A 196 4.87 29.10 15.03
CA ASN A 196 5.71 29.74 16.06
C ASN A 196 6.87 28.81 16.46
N ALA A 197 7.96 29.40 16.99
CA ALA A 197 9.12 28.63 17.48
C ALA A 197 8.76 27.60 18.56
N VAL A 198 7.68 27.85 19.31
CA VAL A 198 7.14 26.94 20.32
C VAL A 198 6.53 25.67 19.72
N ASP A 199 6.01 25.72 18.49
CA ASP A 199 5.21 24.64 17.88
C ASP A 199 6.02 23.73 16.94
N HIS A 200 7.13 24.22 16.38
CA HIS A 200 7.93 23.47 15.42
C HIS A 200 9.41 23.92 15.41
N PRO A 201 10.39 23.01 15.22
CA PRO A 201 11.80 23.37 15.16
C PRO A 201 12.20 24.37 14.06
N PHE A 202 11.35 24.56 13.05
CA PHE A 202 11.55 25.51 11.95
C PHE A 202 10.68 26.77 12.09
N GLY A 203 9.89 26.87 13.15
CA GLY A 203 8.99 28.01 13.37
C GLY A 203 9.70 29.22 13.97
N GLY A 204 9.01 30.37 13.93
CA GLY A 204 9.53 31.66 14.40
C GLY A 204 10.34 32.43 13.34
N GLY A 205 11.04 33.47 13.80
CA GLY A 205 11.77 34.41 12.94
C GLY A 205 10.90 35.54 12.39
N GLY A 206 11.52 36.66 12.04
CA GLY A 206 10.85 37.81 11.41
C GLY A 206 10.48 37.58 9.94
N ARG A 207 11.03 36.54 9.31
CA ARG A 207 10.67 36.04 7.97
C ARG A 207 10.64 34.51 7.98
N GLN A 208 9.93 33.89 7.04
CA GLN A 208 9.82 32.42 6.99
C GLN A 208 11.09 31.76 6.43
N HIS A 209 11.90 31.16 7.29
CA HIS A 209 12.99 30.26 6.90
C HIS A 209 13.24 29.21 8.00
N PRO A 210 13.82 28.02 7.70
CA PRO A 210 13.99 26.96 8.70
C PRO A 210 14.90 27.32 9.89
N GLY A 211 15.79 28.32 9.75
CA GLY A 211 16.75 28.73 10.76
C GLY A 211 17.83 27.69 11.12
N LYS A 212 17.86 26.54 10.45
CA LYS A 212 18.84 25.44 10.63
C LYS A 212 18.83 24.51 9.41
N PRO A 213 19.88 23.69 9.21
CA PRO A 213 19.88 22.66 8.17
C PRO A 213 18.67 21.72 8.30
N LYS A 214 18.06 21.38 7.16
CA LYS A 214 16.89 20.46 7.13
C LYS A 214 17.29 18.99 7.27
N SER A 215 18.52 18.64 6.91
CA SER A 215 19.05 17.29 7.04
C SER A 215 19.35 17.00 8.50
N VAL A 216 18.67 15.98 9.05
CA VAL A 216 18.80 15.58 10.46
C VAL A 216 19.30 14.15 10.58
N SER A 217 20.11 13.88 11.61
CA SER A 217 20.59 12.52 11.90
C SER A 217 19.45 11.55 12.18
N ARG A 218 19.65 10.28 11.85
CA ARG A 218 18.72 9.18 12.16
C ARG A 218 18.46 9.06 13.67
N ASP A 219 19.44 9.39 14.50
CA ASP A 219 19.39 9.25 15.96
C ASP A 219 18.73 10.44 16.67
N THR A 220 18.31 11.45 15.92
CA THR A 220 17.64 12.63 16.46
C THR A 220 16.37 12.22 17.25
N PRO A 221 16.09 12.78 18.45
CA PRO A 221 14.91 12.38 19.22
C PRO A 221 13.59 12.83 18.55
N PRO A 222 12.46 12.13 18.81
CA PRO A 222 11.13 12.58 18.38
C PRO A 222 10.83 14.00 18.88
N GLY A 223 10.31 14.86 18.00
CA GLY A 223 10.14 16.29 18.29
C GLY A 223 11.21 17.18 17.66
N ARG A 224 12.46 16.69 17.57
CA ARG A 224 13.55 17.35 16.83
C ARG A 224 13.75 16.77 15.42
N LYS A 225 13.40 15.49 15.21
CA LYS A 225 13.52 14.79 13.91
C LYS A 225 12.46 15.30 12.91
N VAL A 226 12.75 16.41 12.24
CA VAL A 226 11.90 17.04 11.22
C VAL A 226 12.74 17.47 10.02
N GLY A 227 12.12 17.65 8.85
CA GLY A 227 12.81 17.98 7.61
C GLY A 227 13.22 16.75 6.81
N ASP A 228 14.42 16.78 6.26
CA ASP A 228 14.97 15.76 5.36
C ASP A 228 15.69 14.69 6.20
N ILE A 229 14.93 13.69 6.67
CA ILE A 229 15.41 12.70 7.65
C ILE A 229 16.46 11.79 7.03
N ALA A 230 17.68 11.78 7.60
CA ALA A 230 18.78 10.91 7.19
C ALA A 230 19.02 10.92 5.67
N SER A 231 18.86 12.08 5.03
CA SER A 231 18.98 12.26 3.58
C SER A 231 20.40 11.89 3.11
N LYS A 232 20.52 10.87 2.24
CA LYS A 232 21.80 10.54 1.57
C LYS A 232 22.24 11.64 0.60
N ARG A 233 21.27 12.36 0.00
CA ARG A 233 21.47 13.54 -0.87
C ARG A 233 20.26 14.48 -0.78
N THR A 234 20.46 15.73 -1.16
CA THR A 234 19.38 16.75 -1.31
C THR A 234 19.54 17.48 -2.65
N GLY A 235 18.48 18.15 -3.12
CA GLY A 235 18.48 18.81 -4.44
C GLY A 235 18.14 17.84 -5.58
N ARG A 236 18.19 18.35 -6.83
CA ARG A 236 17.91 17.56 -8.05
C ARG A 236 19.17 17.18 -8.85
N GLY A 237 20.23 17.99 -8.81
CA GLY A 237 21.50 17.75 -9.52
C GLY A 237 22.48 16.83 -8.77
N GLY A 238 23.49 16.32 -9.48
CA GLY A 238 24.55 15.42 -9.00
C GLY A 238 24.89 14.35 -10.07
N LYS A 239 26.20 14.10 -10.30
CA LYS A 239 26.80 13.27 -11.37
C LYS A 239 25.89 12.17 -11.96
N GLY A 240 25.72 12.18 -13.29
CA GLY A 240 25.62 10.94 -14.08
C GLY A 240 24.24 10.44 -14.52
N GLY A 241 23.38 11.29 -15.08
CA GLY A 241 22.46 10.81 -16.12
C GLY A 241 23.20 10.79 -17.45
N GLN A 242 24.17 9.88 -17.61
CA GLN A 242 24.72 9.50 -18.91
C GLN A 242 24.04 8.18 -19.29
N GLU A 243 22.98 8.30 -20.07
CA GLU A 243 22.59 7.42 -21.17
C GLU A 243 22.04 8.33 -22.28
#